data_AF-A0AAD4RCE4-F1
#
_entry.id   AF-A0AAD4RCE4-F1
#
_cell.length_a   1.000
_cell.length_b   1.000
_cell.length_c   1.000
_cell.angle_alpha   90.00
_cell.angle_beta   90.00
_cell.angle_gamma   90.00
#
_symmetry.space_group_name_H-M   'P 1'
#
loop_
_entity.id
_entity.type
_entity.pdbx_description
1 polymer ?
#
loop_
_entity_poly.entity_id
_entity_poly.type
_entity_poly.pdbx_seq_one_letter_code
_entity_poly.pdbx_strand_id
1 'polypeptide(L)'
;MYCRARTYFRLYNCSIYNIDDVPIDKRQHHLMGMLFVVFSIIFTALYIPCVIAVSRHMKDSSCYKLLFCIGVIDILNLPLVGFLTGYFAISGVVFCSCPTFLYFAGIYGNFFWVAESSTAIILAANRCIEVISHHTAEILFKDNRTWKWMILTLTYAFCFVTFSKPIMFNGIFMAWFSNPHVGYIDDPNGETYGNFLHTFHNTTVAVALSGLYLLFTIIFAVRTMLFAKTAFIQVLFISFVNAFGACIYDYMQFVRISETLIMIGQCCWLIAHGIPSVFFLFLNKTVRVECRMMLQRSFNLYAMPTSQIGPISHKQSSRTAENNF
;
A
#
# COMPACT_ATOMS: atom_id res chain seq x y z
N MET A 1 23.20 -1.46 -11.30
CA MET A 1 21.86 -2.08 -11.33
C MET A 1 22.01 -3.53 -10.90
N TYR A 2 21.21 -3.95 -9.92
CA TYR A 2 21.33 -5.28 -9.29
C TYR A 2 20.86 -6.42 -10.20
N CYS A 3 20.13 -6.11 -11.28
CA CYS A 3 19.76 -7.06 -12.33
C CYS A 3 20.93 -7.43 -13.28
N ARG A 4 22.11 -6.81 -13.16
CA ARG A 4 23.28 -7.21 -13.97
C ARG A 4 23.71 -8.62 -13.60
N ALA A 5 23.85 -9.50 -14.59
CA ALA A 5 24.15 -10.92 -14.40
C ALA A 5 25.26 -11.18 -13.37
N ARG A 6 26.41 -10.49 -13.47
CA ARG A 6 27.53 -10.65 -12.53
C ARG A 6 27.18 -10.28 -11.09
N THR A 7 26.41 -9.21 -10.88
CA THR A 7 25.97 -8.79 -9.54
C THR A 7 24.91 -9.73 -9.00
N TYR A 8 24.00 -10.17 -9.86
CA TYR A 8 22.96 -11.13 -9.50
C TYR A 8 23.57 -12.45 -9.03
N PHE A 9 24.45 -13.07 -9.84
CA PHE A 9 25.12 -14.32 -9.48
C PHE A 9 25.98 -14.22 -8.22
N ARG A 10 26.52 -13.03 -7.89
CA ARG A 10 27.29 -12.84 -6.66
C ARG A 10 26.42 -12.82 -5.41
N LEU A 11 25.24 -12.21 -5.48
CA LEU A 11 24.39 -11.94 -4.30
C LEU A 11 23.24 -12.94 -4.13
N TYR A 12 22.87 -13.65 -5.18
CA TYR A 12 21.65 -14.48 -5.22
C TYR A 12 21.95 -15.90 -5.71
N ASN A 13 23.16 -16.40 -5.46
CA ASN A 13 23.56 -17.76 -5.83
C ASN A 13 22.89 -18.76 -4.88
N CYS A 14 22.16 -19.73 -5.44
CA CYS A 14 21.49 -20.76 -4.67
C CYS A 14 22.24 -22.11 -4.64
N SER A 15 23.42 -22.21 -5.25
CA SER A 15 24.24 -23.43 -5.23
C SER A 15 25.17 -23.53 -4.01
N ILE A 16 25.05 -22.60 -3.05
CA ILE A 16 25.99 -22.43 -1.93
C ILE A 16 25.59 -23.16 -0.64
N TYR A 17 24.33 -23.60 -0.52
CA TYR A 17 23.83 -24.45 0.57
C TYR A 17 22.64 -25.27 0.08
N ASN A 18 22.24 -26.30 0.83
CA ASN A 18 21.03 -27.05 0.55
C ASN A 18 19.85 -26.46 1.34
N ILE A 19 18.73 -26.19 0.67
CA ILE A 19 17.53 -25.66 1.33
C ILE A 19 16.95 -26.65 2.36
N ASP A 20 17.21 -27.94 2.22
CA ASP A 20 16.69 -28.99 3.10
C ASP A 20 17.53 -29.21 4.35
N ASP A 21 18.63 -28.46 4.51
CA ASP A 21 19.37 -28.39 5.78
C ASP A 21 18.49 -27.83 6.91
N VAL A 22 17.47 -27.04 6.55
CA VAL A 22 16.37 -26.65 7.44
C VAL A 22 15.12 -27.45 7.05
N PRO A 23 14.63 -28.33 7.95
CA PRO A 23 13.41 -29.11 7.71
C PRO A 23 12.21 -28.26 7.31
N ILE A 24 11.33 -28.78 6.44
CA ILE A 24 10.16 -28.04 5.92
C ILE A 24 9.20 -27.60 7.03
N ASP A 25 9.01 -28.42 8.07
CA ASP A 25 8.19 -28.14 9.24
C ASP A 25 8.67 -26.90 10.02
N LYS A 26 9.98 -26.62 10.01
CA LYS A 26 10.56 -25.41 10.62
C LYS A 26 10.46 -24.16 9.75
N ARG A 27 10.04 -24.31 8.50
CA ARG A 27 9.83 -23.22 7.54
C ARG A 27 8.35 -22.85 7.42
N GLN A 28 7.45 -23.68 7.95
CA GLN A 28 6.00 -23.55 7.75
C GLN A 28 5.31 -22.86 8.92
N HIS A 29 4.45 -21.89 8.59
CA HIS A 29 3.65 -21.13 9.55
C HIS A 29 2.17 -21.17 9.15
N HIS A 30 1.52 -22.32 9.33
CA HIS A 30 0.17 -22.56 8.81
C HIS A 30 -0.88 -21.56 9.33
N LEU A 31 -0.97 -21.39 10.66
CA LEU A 31 -1.98 -20.52 11.26
C LEU A 31 -1.80 -19.07 10.79
N MET A 32 -0.58 -18.55 10.90
CA MET A 32 -0.30 -17.16 10.53
C MET A 32 -0.45 -16.95 9.03
N GLY A 33 0.03 -17.90 8.20
CA GLY A 33 -0.15 -17.83 6.76
C GLY A 33 -1.61 -17.82 6.34
N MET A 34 -2.48 -18.62 6.98
CA MET A 34 -3.92 -18.59 6.74
C MET A 34 -4.53 -17.23 7.12
N LEU A 35 -4.14 -16.65 8.26
CA LEU A 35 -4.60 -15.33 8.68
C LEU A 35 -4.23 -14.25 7.65
N PHE A 36 -2.99 -14.27 7.14
CA PHE A 36 -2.53 -13.33 6.11
C PHE A 36 -3.35 -13.43 4.81
N VAL A 37 -3.62 -14.65 4.35
CA VAL A 37 -4.47 -14.88 3.16
C VAL A 37 -5.89 -14.35 3.39
N VAL A 38 -6.51 -14.69 4.52
CA VAL A 38 -7.88 -14.27 4.84
C VAL A 38 -7.98 -12.75 4.96
N PHE A 39 -7.06 -12.11 5.71
CA PHE A 39 -7.06 -10.66 5.85
C PHE A 39 -6.79 -9.95 4.52
N SER A 40 -5.89 -10.47 3.68
CA SER A 40 -5.64 -9.91 2.34
C SER A 40 -6.90 -9.91 1.48
N ILE A 41 -7.65 -11.02 1.47
CA ILE A 41 -8.90 -11.14 0.71
C ILE A 41 -9.94 -10.16 1.25
N ILE A 42 -10.12 -10.10 2.57
CA ILE A 42 -11.08 -9.20 3.21
C ILE A 42 -10.71 -7.75 2.90
N PHE A 43 -9.47 -7.33 3.14
CA PHE A 43 -9.03 -5.95 2.89
C PHE A 43 -9.20 -5.57 1.43
N THR A 44 -8.79 -6.43 0.48
CA THR A 44 -8.94 -6.16 -0.95
C THR A 44 -10.42 -5.99 -1.32
N ALA A 45 -11.30 -6.87 -0.84
CA ALA A 45 -12.73 -6.80 -1.09
C ALA A 45 -13.37 -5.52 -0.51
N LEU A 46 -12.92 -5.07 0.66
CA LEU A 46 -13.38 -3.81 1.27
C LEU A 46 -12.81 -2.58 0.56
N TYR A 47 -11.59 -2.65 0.05
CA TYR A 47 -10.90 -1.51 -0.57
C TYR A 47 -11.53 -1.11 -1.90
N ILE A 48 -11.91 -2.09 -2.74
CA ILE A 48 -12.50 -1.86 -4.06
C ILE A 48 -13.68 -0.87 -4.03
N PRO A 49 -14.75 -1.07 -3.24
CA PRO A 49 -15.86 -0.11 -3.19
C PRO A 49 -15.44 1.24 -2.60
N CYS A 50 -14.48 1.29 -1.67
CA CYS A 50 -13.96 2.54 -1.14
C CYS A 50 -13.28 3.39 -2.21
N VAL A 51 -12.44 2.78 -3.06
CA VAL A 51 -11.76 3.48 -4.16
C VAL A 51 -12.75 3.96 -5.21
N ILE A 52 -13.79 3.17 -5.50
CA ILE A 52 -14.87 3.60 -6.41
C ILE A 52 -15.61 4.81 -5.83
N ALA A 53 -15.96 4.79 -4.54
CA ALA A 53 -16.60 5.92 -3.87
C ALA A 53 -15.70 7.17 -3.90
N VAL A 54 -14.42 7.03 -3.54
CA VAL A 54 -13.43 8.11 -3.59
C VAL A 54 -13.28 8.67 -5.01
N SER A 55 -13.31 7.82 -6.04
CA SER A 55 -13.16 8.25 -7.43
C SER A 55 -14.25 9.26 -7.87
N ARG A 56 -15.45 9.18 -7.28
CA ARG A 56 -16.58 10.08 -7.58
C ARG A 56 -16.34 11.49 -7.07
N HIS A 57 -15.51 11.62 -6.03
CA HIS A 57 -15.21 12.89 -5.37
C HIS A 57 -13.85 13.47 -5.77
N MET A 58 -13.14 12.88 -6.73
CA MET A 58 -11.84 13.38 -7.18
C MET A 58 -11.89 14.79 -7.78
N LYS A 59 -13.06 15.25 -8.24
CA LYS A 59 -13.23 16.62 -8.72
C LYS A 59 -13.36 17.65 -7.59
N ASP A 60 -13.69 17.19 -6.38
CA ASP A 60 -14.05 18.07 -5.27
C ASP A 60 -12.82 18.59 -4.52
N SER A 61 -11.77 17.77 -4.42
CA SER A 61 -10.53 18.15 -3.72
C SER A 61 -9.33 17.36 -4.23
N SER A 62 -8.17 18.01 -4.18
CA SER A 62 -6.88 17.37 -4.46
C SER A 62 -6.59 16.17 -3.57
N CYS A 63 -7.08 16.16 -2.33
CA CYS A 63 -6.89 15.03 -1.45
C CYS A 63 -7.58 13.77 -1.97
N TYR A 64 -8.80 13.84 -2.53
CA TYR A 64 -9.48 12.65 -3.04
C TYR A 64 -8.70 12.01 -4.21
N LYS A 65 -7.97 12.79 -4.99
CA LYS A 65 -7.06 12.26 -6.02
C LYS A 65 -5.88 11.51 -5.40
N LEU A 66 -5.28 12.05 -4.35
CA LEU A 66 -4.18 11.38 -3.62
C LEU A 66 -4.66 10.09 -2.94
N LEU A 67 -5.82 10.12 -2.27
CA LEU A 67 -6.44 8.95 -1.63
C LEU A 67 -6.82 7.88 -2.66
N PHE A 68 -7.32 8.29 -3.83
CA PHE A 68 -7.60 7.36 -4.93
C PHE A 68 -6.33 6.63 -5.35
N CYS A 69 -5.22 7.35 -5.52
CA CYS A 69 -3.96 6.75 -5.96
C CYS A 69 -3.36 5.81 -4.91
N ILE A 70 -3.34 6.22 -3.63
CA ILE A 70 -2.93 5.35 -2.53
C ILE A 70 -3.79 4.08 -2.53
N GLY A 71 -5.11 4.21 -2.68
CA GLY A 71 -5.99 3.05 -2.70
C GLY A 71 -5.79 2.10 -3.88
N VAL A 72 -5.47 2.62 -5.07
CA VAL A 72 -5.08 1.78 -6.22
C VAL A 72 -3.77 1.05 -5.92
N ILE A 73 -2.78 1.74 -5.35
CA ILE A 73 -1.50 1.15 -4.96
C ILE A 73 -1.71 0.05 -3.90
N ASP A 74 -2.52 0.29 -2.88
CA ASP A 74 -2.82 -0.68 -1.82
C ASP A 74 -3.48 -1.94 -2.38
N ILE A 75 -4.47 -1.79 -3.27
CA ILE A 75 -5.14 -2.93 -3.95
C ILE A 75 -4.12 -3.75 -4.75
N LEU A 76 -3.16 -3.10 -5.40
CA LEU A 76 -2.10 -3.78 -6.15
C LEU A 76 -1.06 -4.44 -5.24
N ASN A 77 -0.79 -3.88 -4.06
CA ASN A 77 0.21 -4.41 -3.14
C ASN A 77 -0.31 -5.54 -2.24
N LEU A 78 -1.59 -5.51 -1.85
CA LEU A 78 -2.24 -6.50 -0.97
C LEU A 78 -2.06 -7.97 -1.40
N PRO A 79 -2.11 -8.31 -2.71
CA PRO A 79 -1.79 -9.65 -3.18
C PRO A 79 -0.37 -10.11 -2.81
N LEU A 80 0.61 -9.20 -2.78
CA LEU A 80 1.97 -9.55 -2.38
C LEU A 80 2.12 -9.59 -0.87
N VAL A 81 1.85 -8.48 -0.18
CA VAL A 81 2.11 -8.35 1.26
C VAL A 81 1.26 -9.31 2.10
N GLY A 82 0.05 -9.62 1.63
CA GLY A 82 -0.89 -10.51 2.30
C GLY A 82 -0.96 -11.91 1.70
N PHE A 83 -1.54 -12.03 0.49
CA PHE A 83 -1.86 -13.34 -0.10
C PHE A 83 -0.61 -14.19 -0.39
N LEU A 84 0.37 -13.66 -1.13
CA LEU A 84 1.60 -14.39 -1.45
C LEU A 84 2.45 -14.65 -0.22
N THR A 85 2.64 -13.66 0.66
CA THR A 85 3.30 -13.86 1.96
C THR A 85 2.66 -15.02 2.73
N GLY A 86 1.33 -15.05 2.84
CA GLY A 86 0.62 -16.11 3.55
C GLY A 86 0.73 -17.47 2.87
N TYR A 87 0.63 -17.52 1.54
CA TYR A 87 0.83 -18.74 0.76
C TYR A 87 2.25 -19.31 0.93
N PHE A 88 3.27 -18.45 0.87
CA PHE A 88 4.66 -18.86 1.07
C PHE A 88 4.94 -19.33 2.49
N ALA A 89 4.31 -18.71 3.48
CA ALA A 89 4.37 -19.13 4.86
C ALA A 89 3.78 -20.54 5.07
N ILE A 90 2.65 -20.85 4.44
CA ILE A 90 2.04 -22.18 4.49
C ILE A 90 2.91 -23.22 3.76
N SER A 91 3.56 -22.81 2.67
CA SER A 91 4.36 -23.68 1.81
C SER A 91 5.81 -23.86 2.28
N GLY A 92 6.28 -23.10 3.28
CA GLY A 92 7.66 -23.16 3.76
C GLY A 92 8.70 -22.66 2.75
N VAL A 93 8.30 -21.74 1.88
CA VAL A 93 9.14 -21.25 0.77
C VAL A 93 10.26 -20.35 1.30
N VAL A 94 11.48 -20.56 0.80
CA VAL A 94 12.63 -19.67 1.01
C VAL A 94 13.12 -19.15 -0.34
N PHE A 95 14.00 -18.13 -0.35
CA PHE A 95 14.51 -17.52 -1.58
C PHE A 95 14.90 -18.56 -2.65
N CYS A 96 15.69 -19.56 -2.27
CA CYS A 96 16.22 -20.56 -3.21
C CYS A 96 15.22 -21.63 -3.65
N SER A 97 13.98 -21.64 -3.14
CA SER A 97 12.91 -22.51 -3.66
C SER A 97 12.45 -22.06 -5.06
N CYS A 98 12.35 -20.74 -5.28
CA CYS A 98 11.94 -20.16 -6.56
C CYS A 98 12.60 -18.78 -6.77
N PRO A 99 13.93 -18.72 -6.94
CA PRO A 99 14.72 -17.48 -6.81
C PRO A 99 14.32 -16.40 -7.81
N THR A 100 14.02 -16.77 -9.07
CA THR A 100 13.57 -15.80 -10.08
C THR A 100 12.24 -15.16 -9.68
N PHE A 101 11.28 -15.97 -9.22
CA PHE A 101 9.97 -15.46 -8.81
C PHE A 101 10.11 -14.52 -7.61
N LEU A 102 10.79 -14.97 -6.56
CA LEU A 102 10.96 -14.19 -5.33
C LEU A 102 11.77 -12.90 -5.55
N TYR A 103 12.74 -12.92 -6.46
CA TYR A 103 13.47 -11.72 -6.84
C TYR A 103 12.55 -10.64 -7.41
N PHE A 104 11.70 -10.99 -8.38
CA PHE A 104 10.76 -10.04 -8.97
C PHE A 104 9.62 -9.66 -8.02
N ALA A 105 9.16 -10.59 -7.18
CA ALA A 105 8.19 -10.29 -6.12
C ALA A 105 8.76 -9.28 -5.11
N GLY A 106 10.05 -9.40 -4.76
CA GLY A 106 10.76 -8.44 -3.93
C GLY A 106 10.85 -7.03 -4.53
N ILE A 107 11.17 -6.96 -5.83
CA ILE A 107 11.15 -5.70 -6.58
C ILE A 107 9.75 -5.09 -6.57
N TYR A 108 8.71 -5.90 -6.81
CA TYR A 108 7.31 -5.49 -6.80
C TYR A 108 6.91 -4.90 -5.44
N GLY A 109 7.22 -5.59 -4.35
CA GLY A 109 6.92 -5.11 -2.99
C GLY A 109 7.61 -3.80 -2.65
N ASN A 110 8.92 -3.68 -2.95
CA ASN A 110 9.64 -2.44 -2.74
C ASN A 110 9.08 -1.28 -3.59
N PHE A 111 8.68 -1.54 -4.83
CA PHE A 111 8.10 -0.52 -5.70
C PHE A 111 6.83 0.06 -5.08
N PHE A 112 5.89 -0.80 -4.68
CA PHE A 112 4.62 -0.32 -4.13
C PHE A 112 4.76 0.26 -2.72
N TRP A 113 5.64 -0.27 -1.88
CA TRP A 113 5.97 0.35 -0.59
C TRP A 113 6.44 1.80 -0.77
N VAL A 114 7.42 2.01 -1.65
CA VAL A 114 8.00 3.35 -1.88
C VAL A 114 7.01 4.29 -2.57
N ALA A 115 6.20 3.79 -3.51
CA ALA A 115 5.19 4.58 -4.19
C ALA A 115 4.07 5.02 -3.24
N GLU A 116 3.58 4.11 -2.40
CA GLU A 116 2.53 4.36 -1.41
C GLU A 116 2.99 5.38 -0.38
N SER A 117 4.10 5.09 0.31
CA SER A 117 4.57 5.88 1.44
C SER A 117 4.96 7.30 1.02
N SER A 118 5.58 7.45 -0.16
CA SER A 118 5.89 8.77 -0.73
C SER A 118 4.61 9.55 -1.05
N THR A 119 3.58 8.87 -1.56
CA THR A 119 2.27 9.50 -1.81
C THR A 119 1.58 9.89 -0.51
N ALA A 120 1.71 9.06 0.54
CA ALA A 120 1.19 9.36 1.87
C ALA A 120 1.87 10.60 2.49
N ILE A 121 3.17 10.79 2.30
CA ILE A 121 3.88 12.02 2.71
C ILE A 121 3.32 13.25 1.99
N ILE A 122 3.12 13.15 0.67
CA ILE A 122 2.52 14.24 -0.13
C ILE A 122 1.10 14.55 0.35
N LEU A 123 0.31 13.53 0.66
CA LEU A 123 -1.02 13.68 1.23
C LEU A 123 -0.98 14.39 2.59
N ALA A 124 -0.08 14.01 3.49
CA ALA A 124 0.08 14.67 4.79
C ALA A 124 0.45 16.15 4.61
N ALA A 125 1.39 16.45 3.71
CA ALA A 125 1.77 17.82 3.39
C ALA A 125 0.62 18.62 2.76
N ASN A 126 -0.13 18.01 1.84
CA ASN A 126 -1.33 18.61 1.25
C ASN A 126 -2.34 19.03 2.33
N ARG A 127 -2.58 18.18 3.33
CA ARG A 127 -3.50 18.49 4.45
C ARG A 127 -3.01 19.64 5.32
N CYS A 128 -1.71 19.71 5.63
CA CYS A 128 -1.14 20.86 6.33
C CYS A 128 -1.35 22.16 5.53
N ILE A 129 -1.00 22.15 4.24
CA ILE A 129 -1.02 23.35 3.40
C ILE A 129 -2.46 23.83 3.18
N GLU A 130 -3.43 22.94 2.94
CA GLU A 130 -4.85 23.29 2.79
C GLU A 130 -5.38 24.07 4.02
N VAL A 131 -4.96 23.70 5.23
CA VAL A 131 -5.39 24.38 6.46
C VAL A 131 -4.62 25.68 6.70
N ILE A 132 -3.33 25.75 6.35
CA ILE A 132 -2.49 26.95 6.52
C ILE A 132 -2.86 28.04 5.53
N SER A 133 -2.92 27.70 4.24
CA SER A 133 -3.08 28.63 3.12
C SER A 133 -3.74 27.94 1.93
N HIS A 134 -5.02 28.24 1.72
CA HIS A 134 -5.77 27.77 0.56
C HIS A 134 -5.10 28.20 -0.77
N HIS A 135 -4.55 29.41 -0.82
CA HIS A 135 -3.87 29.92 -2.02
C HIS A 135 -2.65 29.07 -2.40
N THR A 136 -1.82 28.71 -1.42
CA THR A 136 -0.65 27.85 -1.65
C THR A 136 -1.07 26.44 -2.05
N ALA A 137 -2.12 25.90 -1.42
CA ALA A 137 -2.68 24.60 -1.78
C ALA A 137 -3.17 24.57 -3.23
N GLU A 138 -3.82 25.63 -3.69
CA GLU A 138 -4.24 25.74 -5.09
C GLU A 138 -3.06 25.77 -6.05
N ILE A 139 -2.02 26.56 -5.76
CA ILE A 139 -0.81 26.63 -6.59
C ILE A 139 -0.15 25.26 -6.75
N LEU A 140 -0.09 24.47 -5.68
CA LEU A 140 0.64 23.20 -5.68
C LEU A 140 -0.21 22.00 -6.15
N PHE A 141 -1.51 21.99 -5.85
CA PHE A 141 -2.34 20.78 -5.96
C PHE A 141 -3.60 20.92 -6.82
N LYS A 142 -3.96 22.11 -7.29
CA LYS A 142 -5.18 22.28 -8.10
C LYS A 142 -5.10 21.55 -9.45
N ASP A 143 -6.26 21.09 -9.92
CA ASP A 143 -6.45 20.47 -11.23
C ASP A 143 -5.47 19.31 -11.51
N ASN A 144 -4.73 19.40 -12.62
CA ASN A 144 -3.82 18.34 -13.06
C ASN A 144 -2.49 18.35 -12.31
N ARG A 145 -2.23 19.31 -11.42
CA ARG A 145 -0.98 19.37 -10.65
C ARG A 145 -0.86 18.24 -9.65
N THR A 146 -1.97 17.75 -9.08
CA THR A 146 -1.94 16.57 -8.21
C THR A 146 -1.40 15.34 -8.96
N TRP A 147 -1.78 15.16 -10.23
CA TRP A 147 -1.30 14.03 -11.04
C TRP A 147 0.21 14.11 -11.32
N LYS A 148 0.79 15.32 -11.38
CA LYS A 148 2.24 15.48 -11.52
C LYS A 148 2.98 14.99 -10.27
N TRP A 149 2.44 15.24 -9.08
CA TRP A 149 2.96 14.67 -7.84
C TRP A 149 2.89 13.14 -7.84
N MET A 150 1.83 12.56 -8.40
CA MET A 150 1.71 11.10 -8.54
C MET A 150 2.75 10.51 -9.50
N ILE A 151 2.98 11.16 -10.64
CA ILE A 151 4.02 10.74 -11.57
C ILE A 151 5.39 10.83 -10.89
N LEU A 152 5.62 11.87 -10.07
CA LEU A 152 6.85 12.01 -9.32
C LEU A 152 7.08 10.86 -8.33
N THR A 153 6.07 10.45 -7.55
CA THR A 153 6.21 9.34 -6.60
C THR A 153 6.45 8.00 -7.30
N LEU A 154 5.73 7.73 -8.39
CA LEU A 154 5.94 6.52 -9.20
C LEU A 154 7.32 6.50 -9.87
N THR A 155 7.80 7.64 -10.36
CA THR A 155 9.14 7.77 -10.94
C THR A 155 10.21 7.55 -9.87
N TYR A 156 10.02 8.10 -8.68
CA TYR A 156 10.92 7.87 -7.55
C TYR A 156 10.95 6.39 -7.15
N ALA A 157 9.80 5.73 -7.03
CA ALA A 157 9.72 4.30 -6.75
C ALA A 157 10.42 3.45 -7.83
N PHE A 158 10.24 3.79 -9.11
CA PHE A 158 10.92 3.13 -10.21
C PHE A 158 12.45 3.29 -10.14
N CYS A 159 12.93 4.50 -9.90
CA CYS A 159 14.35 4.77 -9.66
C CYS A 159 14.85 3.98 -8.45
N PHE A 160 14.10 3.97 -7.35
CA PHE A 160 14.45 3.24 -6.14
C PHE A 160 14.70 1.76 -6.42
N VAL A 161 13.78 1.06 -7.08
CA VAL A 161 13.95 -0.38 -7.34
C VAL A 161 15.04 -0.68 -8.38
N THR A 162 15.35 0.28 -9.24
CA THR A 162 16.46 0.18 -10.21
C THR A 162 17.83 0.25 -9.53
N PHE A 163 17.95 1.09 -8.50
CA PHE A 163 19.22 1.41 -7.84
C PHE A 163 19.39 0.78 -6.46
N SER A 164 18.41 0.02 -5.95
CA SER A 164 18.46 -0.63 -4.64
C SER A 164 18.33 -2.16 -4.75
N LYS A 165 18.69 -2.86 -3.66
CA LYS A 165 18.54 -4.32 -3.57
C LYS A 165 17.08 -4.65 -3.23
N PRO A 166 16.43 -5.60 -3.93
CA PRO A 166 15.11 -6.07 -3.52
C PRO A 166 15.15 -6.83 -2.18
N ILE A 167 14.00 -6.87 -1.52
CA ILE A 167 13.74 -7.73 -0.37
C ILE A 167 13.34 -9.14 -0.81
N MET A 168 13.61 -10.16 0.00
CA MET A 168 13.37 -11.57 -0.33
C MET A 168 12.59 -12.26 0.78
N PHE A 169 11.53 -12.97 0.40
CA PHE A 169 10.77 -13.74 1.36
C PHE A 169 11.58 -14.93 1.90
N ASN A 170 11.47 -15.17 3.20
CA ASN A 170 12.01 -16.34 3.85
C ASN A 170 11.00 -16.94 4.84
N GLY A 171 10.57 -18.18 4.57
CA GLY A 171 9.59 -18.91 5.36
C GLY A 171 10.05 -19.24 6.78
N ILE A 172 11.36 -19.35 7.04
CA ILE A 172 11.88 -19.60 8.41
C ILE A 172 11.32 -18.57 9.38
N PHE A 173 11.33 -17.29 8.97
CA PHE A 173 10.88 -16.17 9.81
C PHE A 173 9.56 -15.54 9.35
N MET A 174 8.95 -16.06 8.29
CA MET A 174 7.72 -15.52 7.67
C MET A 174 7.81 -14.01 7.39
N ALA A 175 8.90 -13.55 6.78
CA ALA A 175 9.06 -12.13 6.45
C ALA A 175 9.97 -11.91 5.25
N TRP A 176 10.08 -10.65 4.83
CA TRP A 176 10.89 -10.23 3.69
C TRP A 176 12.16 -9.53 4.16
N PHE A 177 13.32 -9.99 3.68
CA PHE A 177 14.63 -9.55 4.17
C PHE A 177 15.51 -9.04 3.05
N SER A 178 16.41 -8.11 3.36
CA SER A 178 17.46 -7.70 2.42
C SER A 178 18.44 -8.85 2.13
N ASN A 179 18.68 -9.73 3.12
CA ASN A 179 19.48 -10.94 2.97
C ASN A 179 18.65 -12.10 2.37
N PRO A 180 18.88 -12.52 1.11
CA PRO A 180 18.18 -13.66 0.50
C PRO A 180 18.39 -14.99 1.23
N HIS A 181 19.51 -15.12 1.96
CA HIS A 181 19.97 -16.38 2.54
C HIS A 181 19.82 -16.45 4.05
N VAL A 182 19.06 -15.52 4.64
CA VAL A 182 18.85 -15.45 6.11
C VAL A 182 18.39 -16.79 6.68
N GLY A 183 18.96 -17.20 7.82
CA GLY A 183 18.73 -18.53 8.40
C GLY A 183 19.59 -19.67 7.84
N TYR A 184 20.32 -19.44 6.74
CA TYR A 184 21.35 -20.35 6.22
C TYR A 184 22.73 -19.68 6.26
N ILE A 185 22.80 -18.44 5.76
CA ILE A 185 24.01 -17.61 5.76
C ILE A 185 23.63 -16.24 6.30
N ASP A 186 24.11 -15.94 7.49
CA ASP A 186 23.80 -14.67 8.15
C ASP A 186 24.78 -13.56 7.75
N ASP A 187 24.27 -12.34 7.68
CA ASP A 187 25.02 -11.11 7.44
C ASP A 187 24.83 -10.18 8.64
N PRO A 188 25.48 -10.47 9.78
CA PRO A 188 25.13 -9.87 11.07
C PRO A 188 25.33 -8.35 11.13
N ASN A 189 26.17 -7.79 10.26
CA ASN A 189 26.41 -6.34 10.18
C ASN A 189 25.70 -5.68 8.98
N GLY A 190 24.98 -6.46 8.16
CA GLY A 190 24.35 -5.95 6.93
C GLY A 190 25.34 -5.44 5.88
N GLU A 191 26.61 -5.87 5.93
CA GLU A 191 27.68 -5.35 5.05
C GLU A 191 27.48 -5.79 3.59
N THR A 192 26.93 -6.99 3.40
CA THR A 192 26.77 -7.57 2.07
C THR A 192 25.40 -7.24 1.49
N TYR A 193 24.35 -7.47 2.27
CA TYR A 193 22.97 -7.42 1.82
C TYR A 193 22.22 -6.17 2.28
N GLY A 194 22.75 -5.41 3.25
CA GLY A 194 22.15 -4.17 3.72
C GLY A 194 21.82 -3.19 2.59
N ASN A 195 20.71 -2.49 2.74
CA ASN A 195 20.19 -1.57 1.73
C ASN A 195 20.05 -0.16 2.31
N PHE A 196 21.12 0.63 2.16
CA PHE A 196 21.16 2.02 2.62
C PHE A 196 20.02 2.88 2.05
N LEU A 197 19.65 2.68 0.77
CA LEU A 197 18.54 3.45 0.16
C LEU A 197 17.21 3.13 0.84
N HIS A 198 16.98 1.85 1.18
CA HIS A 198 15.79 1.43 1.94
C HIS A 198 15.78 2.04 3.33
N THR A 199 16.89 2.00 4.06
CA THR A 199 16.99 2.62 5.39
C THR A 199 16.77 4.13 5.34
N PHE A 200 17.35 4.82 4.35
CA PHE A 200 17.14 6.25 4.16
C PHE A 200 15.67 6.57 3.87
N HIS A 201 15.03 5.79 2.99
CA HIS A 201 13.62 5.94 2.66
C HIS A 201 12.72 5.70 3.88
N ASN A 202 12.91 4.60 4.59
CA ASN A 202 12.14 4.25 5.79
C ASN A 202 12.30 5.27 6.91
N THR A 203 13.52 5.76 7.15
CA THR A 203 13.77 6.85 8.10
C THR A 203 13.02 8.11 7.69
N THR A 204 13.04 8.44 6.39
CA THR A 204 12.29 9.59 5.85
C THR A 204 10.79 9.42 6.07
N VAL A 205 10.23 8.24 5.80
CA VAL A 205 8.81 7.93 6.02
C VAL A 205 8.44 8.09 7.49
N ALA A 206 9.22 7.49 8.40
CA ALA A 206 8.96 7.55 9.82
C ALA A 206 8.97 8.97 10.37
N VAL A 207 9.97 9.79 9.98
CA VAL A 207 10.10 11.18 10.43
C VAL A 207 9.06 12.08 9.77
N ALA A 208 8.89 11.98 8.44
CA ALA A 208 8.02 12.88 7.69
C ALA A 208 6.54 12.65 7.99
N LEU A 209 6.06 11.40 8.01
CA LEU A 209 4.65 11.13 8.31
C LEU A 209 4.31 11.53 9.74
N SER A 210 5.12 11.13 10.72
CA SER A 210 4.90 11.48 12.13
C SER A 210 4.92 12.99 12.34
N GLY A 211 5.92 13.68 11.77
CA GLY A 211 6.07 15.12 11.89
C GLY A 211 4.94 15.90 11.20
N LEU A 212 4.58 15.54 9.96
CA LEU A 212 3.54 16.23 9.20
C LEU A 212 2.16 16.04 9.82
N TYR A 213 1.83 14.85 10.32
CA TYR A 213 0.53 14.65 10.95
C TYR A 213 0.43 15.22 12.36
N LEU A 214 1.52 15.25 13.12
CA LEU A 214 1.59 16.04 14.35
C LEU A 214 1.36 17.52 14.05
N LEU A 215 2.03 18.06 13.03
CA LEU A 215 1.87 19.43 12.57
C LEU A 215 0.43 19.72 12.13
N PHE A 216 -0.15 18.86 11.29
CA PHE A 216 -1.54 18.95 10.84
C PHE A 216 -2.50 19.07 12.05
N THR A 217 -2.27 18.24 13.06
CA THR A 217 -3.11 18.21 14.27
C THR A 217 -3.01 19.50 15.07
N ILE A 218 -1.79 19.99 15.29
CA ILE A 218 -1.56 21.25 16.01
C ILE A 218 -2.25 22.40 15.28
N ILE A 219 -2.03 22.52 13.97
CA ILE A 219 -2.63 23.58 13.15
C ILE A 219 -4.15 23.49 13.18
N PHE A 220 -4.70 22.29 13.00
CA PHE A 220 -6.15 22.07 12.97
C PHE A 220 -6.79 22.43 14.31
N ALA A 221 -6.19 22.01 15.44
CA ALA A 221 -6.66 22.33 16.78
C ALA A 221 -6.64 23.85 17.04
N VAL A 222 -5.55 24.53 16.64
CA VAL A 222 -5.41 25.99 16.82
C VAL A 222 -6.43 26.76 15.96
N ARG A 223 -6.64 26.36 14.70
CA ARG A 223 -7.48 27.12 13.75
C ARG A 223 -8.98 26.87 13.89
N THR A 224 -9.38 25.66 14.26
CA THR A 224 -10.81 25.29 14.31
C THR A 224 -11.38 25.32 15.73
N MET A 225 -10.53 25.38 16.76
CA MET A 225 -10.89 25.11 18.17
C MET A 225 -11.64 23.77 18.37
N LEU A 226 -11.62 22.89 17.38
CA LEU A 226 -12.28 21.60 17.38
C LEU A 226 -11.23 20.52 17.21
N PHE A 227 -11.31 19.50 18.05
CA PHE A 227 -10.55 18.29 17.84
C PHE A 227 -11.36 17.36 16.95
N ALA A 228 -10.94 17.16 15.70
CA ALA A 228 -11.55 16.17 14.81
C ALA A 228 -11.15 14.75 15.26
N LYS A 229 -11.67 14.31 16.42
CA LYS A 229 -11.27 13.11 17.16
C LYS A 229 -11.12 11.89 16.25
N THR A 230 -12.11 11.64 15.39
CA THR A 230 -12.17 10.42 14.57
C THR A 230 -11.17 10.41 13.42
N ALA A 231 -11.05 11.52 12.67
CA ALA A 231 -10.09 11.64 11.57
C ALA A 231 -8.64 11.71 12.09
N PHE A 232 -8.44 12.34 13.24
CA PHE A 232 -7.15 12.39 13.93
C PHE A 232 -6.69 10.99 14.37
N ILE A 233 -7.56 10.22 15.04
CA ILE A 233 -7.22 8.86 15.50
C ILE A 233 -6.83 7.97 14.33
N GLN A 234 -7.57 8.02 13.22
CA GLN A 234 -7.25 7.26 12.00
C GLN A 234 -5.83 7.55 11.52
N VAL A 235 -5.54 8.84 11.33
CA VAL A 235 -4.28 9.30 10.74
C VAL A 235 -3.09 9.01 11.66
N LEU A 236 -3.25 9.24 12.96
CA LEU A 236 -2.25 8.91 13.97
C LEU A 236 -1.95 7.41 13.98
N PHE A 237 -2.99 6.58 13.95
CA PHE A 237 -2.86 5.12 13.95
C PHE A 237 -2.11 4.63 12.71
N ILE A 238 -2.51 5.05 11.51
CA ILE A 238 -1.85 4.65 10.25
C ILE A 238 -0.37 5.06 10.27
N SER A 239 -0.09 6.31 10.68
CA SER A 239 1.27 6.84 10.74
C SER A 239 2.14 6.07 11.73
N PHE A 240 1.59 5.73 12.90
CA PHE A 240 2.27 4.90 13.89
C PHE A 240 2.59 3.51 13.34
N VAL A 241 1.62 2.83 12.72
CA VAL A 241 1.84 1.50 12.14
C VAL A 241 2.92 1.53 11.05
N ASN A 242 2.89 2.54 10.17
CA ASN A 242 3.90 2.72 9.13
C ASN A 242 5.30 2.98 9.71
N ALA A 243 5.42 3.94 10.63
CA ALA A 243 6.70 4.26 11.25
C ALA A 243 7.26 3.07 12.04
N PHE A 244 6.41 2.39 12.81
CA PHE A 244 6.83 1.26 13.63
C PHE A 244 7.28 0.07 12.78
N GLY A 245 6.52 -0.28 11.73
CA GLY A 245 6.92 -1.30 10.76
C GLY A 245 8.23 -0.96 10.05
N ALA A 246 8.36 0.28 9.55
CA ALA A 246 9.58 0.74 8.89
C ALA A 246 10.82 0.65 9.80
N CYS A 247 10.69 1.05 11.07
CA CYS A 247 11.77 0.94 12.05
C CYS A 247 12.18 -0.51 12.32
N ILE A 248 11.22 -1.44 12.43
CA ILE A 248 11.53 -2.87 12.60
C ILE A 248 12.29 -3.41 11.39
N TYR A 249 11.81 -3.07 10.18
CA TYR A 249 12.44 -3.48 8.92
C TYR A 249 13.86 -2.94 8.77
N ASP A 250 14.13 -1.72 9.23
CA ASP A 250 15.50 -1.19 9.25
C ASP A 250 16.35 -1.87 10.32
N TYR A 251 15.79 -2.10 11.52
CA TYR A 251 16.52 -2.72 12.61
C TYR A 251 16.96 -4.16 12.27
N MET A 252 16.08 -4.95 11.64
CA MET A 252 16.38 -6.33 11.25
C MET A 252 17.40 -6.47 10.10
N GLN A 253 17.77 -5.37 9.43
CA GLN A 253 18.83 -5.38 8.42
C GLN A 253 20.23 -5.38 9.04
N PHE A 254 20.38 -4.81 10.24
CA PHE A 254 21.69 -4.55 10.86
C PHE A 254 21.93 -5.35 12.13
N VAL A 255 20.87 -5.91 12.73
CA VAL A 255 20.96 -6.67 13.98
C VAL A 255 20.03 -7.86 13.89
N ARG A 256 20.45 -9.00 14.45
CA ARG A 256 19.56 -10.14 14.66
C ARG A 256 18.52 -9.79 15.73
N ILE A 257 17.25 -9.88 15.36
CA ILE A 257 16.12 -9.61 16.24
C ILE A 257 15.29 -10.86 16.47
N SER A 258 14.43 -10.84 17.49
CA SER A 258 13.54 -11.97 17.79
C SER A 258 12.52 -12.21 16.69
N GLU A 259 12.13 -13.46 16.50
CA GLU A 259 11.09 -13.86 15.53
C GLU A 259 9.76 -13.17 15.79
N THR A 260 9.41 -12.96 17.06
CA THR A 260 8.22 -12.19 17.46
C THR A 260 8.26 -10.77 16.91
N LEU A 261 9.40 -10.09 17.00
CA LEU A 261 9.52 -8.72 16.50
C LEU A 261 9.46 -8.67 14.97
N ILE A 262 10.06 -9.65 14.28
CA ILE A 262 9.96 -9.82 12.82
C ILE A 262 8.49 -9.97 12.41
N MET A 263 7.76 -10.85 13.09
CA MET A 263 6.34 -11.09 12.83
C MET A 263 5.49 -9.84 13.04
N ILE A 264 5.77 -9.07 14.10
CA ILE A 264 5.12 -7.79 14.34
C ILE A 264 5.38 -6.83 13.17
N GLY A 265 6.62 -6.73 12.68
CA GLY A 265 6.95 -5.93 11.51
C GLY A 265 6.16 -6.34 10.27
N GLN A 266 6.05 -7.65 10.01
CA GLN A 266 5.27 -8.18 8.89
C GLN A 266 3.77 -7.87 9.03
N CYS A 267 3.21 -8.01 10.23
CA CYS A 267 1.83 -7.63 10.53
C CYS A 267 1.60 -6.13 10.33
N CYS A 268 2.53 -5.27 10.78
CA CYS A 268 2.46 -3.83 10.56
C CYS A 268 2.42 -3.50 9.07
N TRP A 269 3.22 -4.18 8.24
CA TRP A 269 3.21 -3.96 6.80
C TRP A 269 1.87 -4.36 6.15
N LEU A 270 1.29 -5.50 6.54
CA LEU A 270 -0.06 -5.89 6.08
C LEU A 270 -1.13 -4.89 6.53
N ILE A 271 -1.10 -4.49 7.80
CA ILE A 271 -2.09 -3.57 8.38
C ILE A 271 -1.99 -2.19 7.72
N ALA A 272 -0.78 -1.71 7.45
CA ALA A 272 -0.55 -0.43 6.77
C ALA A 272 -1.34 -0.30 5.46
N HIS A 273 -1.28 -1.33 4.61
CA HIS A 273 -2.00 -1.36 3.32
C HIS A 273 -3.46 -1.80 3.44
N GLY A 274 -3.82 -2.55 4.49
CA GLY A 274 -5.16 -3.11 4.66
C GLY A 274 -6.14 -2.21 5.41
N ILE A 275 -5.72 -1.63 6.54
CA ILE A 275 -6.57 -0.88 7.45
C ILE A 275 -7.23 0.38 6.86
N PRO A 276 -6.66 1.09 5.85
CA PRO A 276 -7.32 2.25 5.27
C PRO A 276 -8.71 1.93 4.70
N SER A 277 -8.90 0.74 4.12
CA SER A 277 -10.23 0.28 3.63
C SER A 277 -11.29 0.25 4.73
N VAL A 278 -10.91 -0.24 5.92
CA VAL A 278 -11.76 -0.29 7.11
C VAL A 278 -12.07 1.13 7.54
N PHE A 279 -11.06 1.98 7.69
CA PHE A 279 -11.30 3.36 8.13
C PHE A 279 -12.16 4.16 7.15
N PHE A 280 -12.03 3.96 5.84
CA PHE A 280 -12.92 4.59 4.87
C PHE A 280 -14.39 4.21 5.09
N LEU A 281 -14.70 2.95 5.38
CA LEU A 281 -16.08 2.51 5.60
C LEU A 281 -16.62 2.97 6.98
N PHE A 282 -15.80 2.89 8.03
CA PHE A 282 -16.25 3.13 9.41
C PHE A 282 -16.10 4.57 9.88
N LEU A 283 -15.26 5.39 9.24
CA LEU A 283 -14.95 6.74 9.72
C LEU A 283 -15.22 7.83 8.67
N ASN A 284 -15.25 7.51 7.37
CA ASN A 284 -15.56 8.50 6.33
C ASN A 284 -17.05 8.46 5.95
N LYS A 285 -17.81 9.47 6.40
CA LYS A 285 -19.27 9.57 6.16
C LYS A 285 -19.61 9.61 4.67
N THR A 286 -18.85 10.36 3.87
CA THR A 286 -19.06 10.50 2.42
C THR A 286 -18.89 9.15 1.72
N VAL A 287 -17.76 8.48 1.97
CA VAL A 287 -17.48 7.15 1.39
C VAL A 287 -18.54 6.13 1.83
N ARG A 288 -18.96 6.13 3.10
CA ARG A 288 -20.00 5.21 3.59
C ARG A 288 -21.33 5.39 2.87
N VAL A 289 -21.75 6.65 2.65
CA VAL A 289 -23.00 6.95 1.96
C VAL A 289 -22.94 6.46 0.51
N GLU A 290 -21.83 6.74 -0.20
CA GLU A 290 -21.61 6.26 -1.56
C GLU A 290 -21.60 4.72 -1.65
N CYS A 291 -20.88 4.04 -0.77
CA CYS A 291 -20.84 2.58 -0.73
C CYS A 291 -22.24 1.98 -0.43
N ARG A 292 -23.01 2.58 0.48
CA ARG A 292 -24.38 2.14 0.77
C ARG A 292 -25.30 2.30 -0.45
N MET A 293 -25.19 3.42 -1.17
CA MET A 293 -25.96 3.64 -2.40
C MET A 293 -25.58 2.65 -3.50
N MET A 294 -24.30 2.29 -3.62
CA MET A 294 -23.84 1.26 -4.56
C MET A 294 -24.45 -0.09 -4.22
N LEU A 295 -24.42 -0.50 -2.95
CA LEU A 295 -25.04 -1.75 -2.50
C LEU A 295 -26.54 -1.77 -2.79
N GLN A 296 -27.26 -0.69 -2.44
CA GLN A 296 -28.70 -0.58 -2.70
C GLN A 296 -29.05 -0.65 -4.19
N ARG A 297 -28.26 0.00 -5.06
CA ARG A 297 -28.45 -0.08 -6.52
C ARG A 297 -28.23 -1.51 -7.04
N SER A 298 -27.19 -2.19 -6.56
CA SER A 298 -26.95 -3.59 -6.92
C SER A 298 -28.13 -4.47 -6.49
N PHE A 299 -28.59 -4.35 -5.23
CA PHE A 299 -29.76 -5.11 -4.76
C PHE A 299 -31.03 -4.81 -5.57
N ASN A 300 -31.29 -3.54 -5.90
CA ASN A 300 -32.44 -3.16 -6.70
C ASN A 300 -32.37 -3.66 -8.16
N LEU A 301 -31.17 -3.76 -8.74
CA LEU A 301 -30.96 -4.36 -10.06
C LEU A 301 -31.22 -5.87 -10.04
N TYR A 302 -30.82 -6.58 -8.98
CA TYR A 302 -31.14 -8.00 -8.80
C TYR A 302 -32.63 -8.25 -8.46
N ALA A 303 -33.32 -7.26 -7.90
CA ALA A 303 -34.73 -7.35 -7.52
C ALA A 303 -35.72 -6.93 -8.63
N MET A 304 -35.27 -6.50 -9.82
CA MET A 304 -36.19 -6.18 -10.92
C MET A 304 -36.86 -7.45 -11.47
N PRO A 305 -38.20 -7.54 -11.48
CA PRO A 305 -38.90 -8.63 -12.16
C PRO A 305 -38.63 -8.56 -13.66
N THR A 306 -38.41 -9.71 -14.30
CA THR A 306 -38.12 -9.90 -15.73
C THR A 306 -39.23 -9.40 -16.69
N SER A 307 -40.30 -8.79 -16.17
CA SER A 307 -41.51 -8.44 -16.91
C SER A 307 -41.55 -6.99 -17.42
N GLN A 308 -40.47 -6.21 -17.35
CA GLN A 308 -40.43 -4.83 -17.88
C GLN A 308 -39.35 -4.54 -18.94
N ILE A 309 -38.83 -5.57 -19.62
CA ILE A 309 -38.09 -5.37 -20.87
C ILE A 309 -39.12 -5.25 -22.01
N GLY A 310 -39.78 -4.10 -22.09
CA GLY A 310 -40.60 -3.73 -23.25
C GLY A 310 -39.70 -3.41 -24.45
N PRO A 311 -40.10 -3.72 -25.70
CA PRO A 311 -39.27 -3.47 -26.87
C PRO A 311 -39.03 -1.98 -27.05
N ILE A 312 -37.77 -1.62 -27.33
CA ILE A 312 -37.31 -0.26 -27.62
C ILE A 312 -38.07 0.26 -28.84
N SER A 313 -39.05 1.16 -28.65
CA SER A 313 -39.67 1.86 -29.78
C SER A 313 -38.68 2.91 -30.31
N HIS A 314 -38.18 2.70 -31.52
CA HIS A 314 -37.43 3.71 -32.27
C HIS A 314 -38.28 4.98 -32.44
N LYS A 315 -37.95 6.05 -31.73
CA LYS A 315 -38.44 7.39 -32.07
C LYS A 315 -37.55 7.93 -33.20
N GLN A 316 -38.06 7.84 -34.43
CA GLN A 316 -37.49 8.50 -35.60
C GLN A 316 -37.52 10.02 -35.38
N SER A 317 -36.36 10.66 -35.46
CA SER A 317 -36.20 12.11 -35.46
C SER A 317 -36.56 12.63 -36.86
N SER A 318 -37.71 13.25 -37.02
CA SER A 318 -38.01 14.12 -38.16
C SER A 318 -37.77 15.58 -37.74
N ARG A 319 -36.63 16.13 -38.18
CA ARG A 319 -36.41 17.57 -38.25
C ARG A 319 -37.22 18.10 -39.44
N THR A 320 -38.10 19.04 -39.19
CA THR A 320 -38.56 20.02 -40.19
C THR A 320 -38.46 21.40 -39.56
N ALA A 321 -37.55 22.20 -40.12
CA ALA A 321 -37.54 23.63 -39.96
C ALA A 321 -38.72 24.23 -40.74
N GLU A 322 -39.38 25.26 -40.21
CA GLU A 322 -39.74 26.50 -40.92
C GLU A 322 -40.63 27.41 -40.05
N ASN A 323 -40.14 28.64 -39.86
CA ASN A 323 -40.85 29.93 -39.93
C ASN A 323 -42.23 30.11 -39.25
N ASN A 324 -42.31 31.02 -38.26
CA ASN A 324 -42.84 32.39 -38.46
C ASN A 324 -43.20 33.08 -37.12
N PHE A 325 -42.91 34.39 -37.10
CA PHE A 325 -43.23 35.47 -36.15
C PHE A 325 -42.44 35.57 -34.84
#